data_AF-A0A849DBV6-F1
#
_entry.id   AF-A0A849DBV6-F1
#
_cell.length_a   1.000
_cell.length_b   1.000
_cell.length_c   1.000
_cell.angle_alpha   90.00
_cell.angle_beta   90.00
_cell.angle_gamma   90.00
#
_symmetry.space_group_name_H-M   'P 1'
#
loop_
_entity.id
_entity.type
_entity.pdbx_description
1 polymer ?
#
loop_
_entity_poly.entity_id
_entity_poly.type
_entity_poly.pdbx_seq_one_letter_code
_entity_poly.pdbx_strand_id
1 'polypeptide(L)'
;MVYTKKIANLLIVLASLILIGCGGGSSGTNDSPIVDDNTTPDSNMTIDDFDDAVPHDPSFKTDHFSGSQNCVQCHDDLIDENETDVSLVHAWQGTIMANAATDPLWKAKVATEVKEHPEFKQTIEAKCSRCHTPMANVEAKFDDPSGDTISLSEDGFFNHENLYYDAAMQGVSCTLCHQIKNTSQLGTTEGFSGNFEINGTVRNIYGPYQKPVVNPMQMQLDYTPVFSEHTEDSKLCASCHNLETPVIATDGSLTNFTFPEQAAYTEWEYSDFNGTKDTCQNCHMPKAEGSLVISTKGQGVEPRPNFHQHKFLGANTYMLEILKNNRVKLGALADETRFDESITDTREFLKSAAVINIGNTVFLNRTLSFDVNVTNKSGHKFPTGFPSRRVWLHVTVKNTANQIVFESGGFNSEGQIIGVDDTLTANTYEPHYEKINDESQVQVYETILSDTDDNMTYILLHALHYLKDNRILPKGLDKNDINLPETINPHGNAENDSNFIGGSDTVKYEIENLAADNYTITATLYYQTLSYGFAQDLYKNSELPEVALMKLLDANTTNHYETISADSTSIIVP
;
A
#
# COMPACT_ATOMS: atom_id res chain seq x y z
N MET A 1 -51.72 -4.65 14.73
CA MET A 1 -53.07 -4.82 14.16
C MET A 1 -52.96 -5.87 13.06
N VAL A 2 -53.74 -6.95 13.20
CA VAL A 2 -54.10 -7.99 12.20
C VAL A 2 -53.00 -8.90 11.61
N TYR A 3 -53.11 -10.16 12.04
CA TYR A 3 -52.52 -11.41 11.57
C TYR A 3 -52.84 -11.76 10.11
N THR A 4 -51.99 -12.57 9.45
CA THR A 4 -52.44 -13.88 8.90
C THR A 4 -51.26 -14.80 8.52
N LYS A 5 -51.29 -16.01 9.09
CA LYS A 5 -50.54 -17.21 8.70
C LYS A 5 -51.13 -17.82 7.42
N LYS A 6 -50.32 -18.48 6.60
CA LYS A 6 -50.71 -19.71 5.89
C LYS A 6 -49.57 -20.72 5.86
N ILE A 7 -49.94 -21.97 6.14
CA ILE A 7 -49.13 -23.19 6.22
C ILE A 7 -49.56 -24.13 5.07
N ALA A 8 -48.62 -24.95 4.62
CA ALA A 8 -48.71 -26.24 3.92
C ALA A 8 -49.09 -26.28 2.42
N ASN A 9 -48.21 -26.89 1.60
CA ASN A 9 -48.33 -28.33 1.31
C ASN A 9 -47.07 -28.94 0.67
N LEU A 10 -46.82 -30.16 1.11
CA LEU A 10 -45.82 -31.15 0.73
C LEU A 10 -46.17 -31.79 -0.63
N LEU A 11 -45.19 -32.04 -1.50
CA LEU A 11 -45.35 -33.03 -2.58
C LEU A 11 -44.01 -33.76 -2.84
N ILE A 12 -44.02 -35.01 -2.42
CA ILE A 12 -43.05 -36.06 -2.66
C ILE A 12 -43.29 -36.61 -4.07
N VAL A 13 -42.24 -36.75 -4.88
CA VAL A 13 -42.22 -37.71 -5.99
C VAL A 13 -40.90 -38.46 -5.97
N LEU A 14 -40.94 -39.68 -5.43
CA LEU A 14 -40.00 -40.75 -5.73
C LEU A 14 -40.45 -41.44 -7.03
N ALA A 15 -39.53 -41.68 -7.96
CA ALA A 15 -39.66 -42.76 -8.92
C ALA A 15 -38.27 -43.37 -9.17
N SER A 16 -38.16 -44.66 -8.91
CA SER A 16 -36.96 -45.48 -8.99
C SER A 16 -37.01 -46.42 -10.20
N LEU A 17 -35.80 -46.87 -10.59
CA LEU A 17 -35.45 -48.09 -11.34
C LEU A 17 -35.54 -48.03 -12.88
N ILE A 18 -34.43 -48.33 -13.57
CA ILE A 18 -33.97 -49.70 -13.89
C ILE A 18 -32.50 -49.67 -14.35
N LEU A 19 -31.69 -50.56 -13.75
CA LEU A 19 -30.38 -51.01 -14.23
C LEU A 19 -30.54 -52.04 -15.36
N ILE A 20 -29.74 -51.92 -16.43
CA ILE A 20 -29.18 -53.07 -17.17
C ILE A 20 -27.74 -52.71 -17.55
N GLY A 21 -26.79 -53.56 -17.14
CA GLY A 21 -25.37 -53.45 -17.46
C GLY A 21 -24.89 -54.39 -18.57
N CYS A 22 -23.56 -54.39 -18.74
CA CYS A 22 -22.68 -55.07 -19.71
C CYS A 22 -22.39 -54.19 -20.94
N GLY A 23 -21.15 -53.84 -21.29
CA GLY A 23 -19.83 -54.34 -20.92
C GLY A 23 -18.91 -54.01 -22.11
N GLY A 24 -17.65 -53.63 -21.87
CA GLY A 24 -16.74 -53.33 -22.97
C GLY A 24 -15.58 -52.44 -22.52
N GLY A 25 -14.49 -53.07 -22.11
CA GLY A 25 -13.23 -52.39 -21.81
C GLY A 25 -12.59 -51.81 -23.07
N SER A 26 -11.95 -50.65 -22.90
CA SER A 26 -10.84 -50.20 -23.73
C SER A 26 -9.92 -49.38 -22.84
N SER A 27 -8.70 -49.89 -22.72
CA SER A 27 -7.53 -49.24 -22.15
C SER A 27 -7.22 -47.91 -22.86
N GLY A 28 -7.14 -46.84 -22.09
CA GLY A 28 -6.54 -45.56 -22.48
C GLY A 28 -5.90 -44.96 -21.24
N THR A 29 -4.58 -44.91 -21.24
CA THR A 29 -3.76 -44.30 -20.19
C THR A 29 -3.95 -42.79 -20.22
N ASN A 30 -4.70 -42.25 -19.26
CA ASN A 30 -4.64 -40.84 -18.88
C ASN A 30 -3.64 -40.74 -17.72
N ASP A 31 -2.40 -40.39 -18.02
CA ASP A 31 -1.49 -39.83 -17.02
C ASP A 31 -1.96 -38.39 -16.76
N SER A 32 -2.90 -38.24 -15.84
CA SER A 32 -3.05 -37.00 -15.10
C SER A 32 -1.96 -36.97 -14.03
N PRO A 33 -1.17 -35.89 -13.89
CA PRO A 33 -0.17 -35.84 -12.83
C PRO A 33 -0.90 -35.91 -11.49
N ILE A 34 -0.50 -36.89 -10.68
CA ILE A 34 -0.87 -36.99 -9.28
C ILE A 34 -0.26 -35.76 -8.60
N VAL A 35 -1.12 -34.87 -8.10
CA VAL A 35 -0.70 -33.83 -7.16
C VAL A 35 -0.36 -34.56 -5.86
N ASP A 36 0.93 -34.62 -5.55
CA ASP A 36 1.43 -35.14 -4.29
C ASP A 36 1.23 -34.07 -3.20
N ASP A 37 0.17 -34.23 -2.41
CA ASP A 37 -0.26 -33.34 -1.32
C ASP A 37 0.62 -33.49 -0.05
N ASN A 38 1.94 -33.56 -0.22
CA ASN A 38 2.86 -33.78 0.91
C ASN A 38 4.32 -33.32 0.66
N THR A 39 4.54 -32.25 -0.09
CA THR A 39 5.86 -31.59 -0.08
C THR A 39 5.83 -30.43 0.92
N THR A 40 6.39 -30.68 2.11
CA THR A 40 7.08 -29.62 2.86
C THR A 40 7.97 -28.84 1.88
N PRO A 41 7.96 -27.50 1.85
CA PRO A 41 8.81 -26.73 0.96
C PRO A 41 10.26 -27.20 1.11
N ASP A 42 10.87 -27.65 0.01
CA ASP A 42 12.25 -28.10 0.01
C ASP A 42 13.13 -26.94 0.51
N SER A 43 13.89 -27.17 1.58
CA SER A 43 14.78 -26.16 2.19
C SER A 43 15.89 -25.67 1.25
N ASN A 44 15.92 -26.16 0.00
CA ASN A 44 16.85 -25.78 -1.05
C ASN A 44 16.21 -24.95 -2.19
N MET A 45 14.94 -24.56 -2.11
CA MET A 45 14.31 -23.73 -3.14
C MET A 45 15.01 -22.36 -3.27
N THR A 46 15.21 -21.91 -4.50
CA THR A 46 15.86 -20.67 -4.88
C THR A 46 14.98 -19.85 -5.81
N ILE A 47 15.29 -18.56 -6.02
CA ILE A 47 14.55 -17.69 -6.95
C ILE A 47 14.56 -18.26 -8.38
N ASP A 48 15.61 -18.99 -8.76
CA ASP A 48 15.77 -19.57 -10.10
C ASP A 48 14.83 -20.76 -10.37
N ASP A 49 14.19 -21.32 -9.33
CA ASP A 49 13.21 -22.40 -9.46
C ASP A 49 11.82 -21.88 -9.92
N PHE A 50 11.63 -20.56 -9.96
CA PHE A 50 10.42 -19.91 -10.47
C PHE A 50 10.64 -19.48 -11.92
N ASP A 51 9.63 -19.60 -12.77
CA ASP A 51 9.71 -19.09 -14.13
C ASP A 51 9.83 -17.55 -14.13
N ASP A 52 10.55 -17.01 -15.12
CA ASP A 52 10.54 -15.57 -15.37
C ASP A 52 9.16 -15.13 -15.88
N ALA A 53 8.65 -14.03 -15.34
CA ALA A 53 7.40 -13.46 -15.84
C ALA A 53 7.53 -13.01 -17.29
N VAL A 54 6.46 -13.20 -18.08
CA VAL A 54 6.38 -12.69 -19.45
C VAL A 54 6.13 -11.18 -19.40
N PRO A 55 7.02 -10.32 -19.94
CA PRO A 55 6.77 -8.88 -19.94
C PRO A 55 5.50 -8.54 -20.73
N HIS A 56 4.67 -7.65 -20.19
CA HIS A 56 3.50 -7.15 -20.91
C HIS A 56 3.90 -6.22 -22.06
N ASP A 57 3.06 -6.11 -23.09
CA ASP A 57 3.23 -5.13 -24.18
C ASP A 57 2.76 -3.75 -23.71
N PRO A 58 3.65 -2.76 -23.48
CA PRO A 58 3.23 -1.44 -23.05
C PRO A 58 2.57 -0.62 -24.18
N SER A 59 2.47 -1.16 -25.40
CA SER A 59 1.85 -0.54 -26.58
C SER A 59 0.41 -1.00 -26.81
N PHE A 60 -0.13 -1.87 -25.95
CA PHE A 60 -1.46 -2.43 -26.08
C PHE A 60 -2.54 -1.37 -26.33
N LYS A 61 -3.64 -1.78 -26.97
CA LYS A 61 -4.85 -0.98 -27.10
C LYS A 61 -6.06 -1.88 -26.86
N THR A 62 -6.95 -1.44 -25.99
CA THR A 62 -8.28 -2.01 -25.81
C THR A 62 -9.33 -1.03 -26.36
N ASP A 63 -10.62 -1.35 -26.19
CA ASP A 63 -11.68 -0.45 -26.63
C ASP A 63 -11.65 0.87 -25.84
N HIS A 64 -11.25 0.82 -24.57
CA HIS A 64 -11.27 1.99 -23.67
C HIS A 64 -9.88 2.50 -23.28
N PHE A 65 -8.87 1.63 -23.22
CA PHE A 65 -7.54 1.94 -22.71
C PHE A 65 -6.45 1.85 -23.78
N SER A 66 -5.31 2.47 -23.47
CA SER A 66 -4.10 2.41 -24.28
C SER A 66 -2.91 2.35 -23.35
N GLY A 67 -1.94 1.54 -23.76
CA GLY A 67 -0.69 1.40 -23.06
C GLY A 67 0.16 2.68 -23.07
N SER A 68 0.96 2.87 -22.03
CA SER A 68 1.81 4.06 -21.82
C SER A 68 2.83 4.30 -22.93
N GLN A 69 3.30 3.27 -23.65
CA GLN A 69 4.25 3.41 -24.76
C GLN A 69 3.69 4.27 -25.90
N ASN A 70 2.37 4.28 -26.06
CA ASN A 70 1.70 5.14 -27.02
C ASN A 70 1.74 6.62 -26.60
N CYS A 71 1.84 6.92 -25.30
CA CYS A 71 1.95 8.27 -24.75
C CYS A 71 3.38 8.84 -24.85
N VAL A 72 4.41 7.98 -24.71
CA VAL A 72 5.85 8.32 -24.84
C VAL A 72 6.12 9.16 -26.08
N GLN A 73 5.42 8.85 -27.18
CA GLN A 73 5.62 9.51 -28.47
C GLN A 73 5.42 11.04 -28.48
N CYS A 74 4.76 11.58 -27.45
CA CYS A 74 4.51 13.00 -27.27
C CYS A 74 4.96 13.51 -25.90
N HIS A 75 4.91 12.66 -24.87
CA HIS A 75 5.00 13.06 -23.46
C HIS A 75 6.32 12.72 -22.77
N ASP A 76 7.29 12.16 -23.51
CA ASP A 76 8.69 12.06 -23.09
C ASP A 76 9.58 13.00 -23.94
N ASP A 77 10.84 13.13 -23.54
CA ASP A 77 11.80 14.15 -23.97
C ASP A 77 11.37 15.59 -23.58
N LEU A 78 10.64 15.70 -22.47
CA LEU A 78 10.21 16.98 -21.92
C LEU A 78 11.27 17.51 -20.96
N ILE A 79 11.68 18.75 -21.14
CA ILE A 79 12.63 19.44 -20.25
C ILE A 79 11.97 20.67 -19.65
N ASP A 80 12.27 20.94 -18.38
CA ASP A 80 11.84 22.15 -17.69
C ASP A 80 12.81 23.33 -17.89
N GLU A 81 12.52 24.48 -17.27
CA GLU A 81 13.35 25.69 -17.41
C GLU A 81 14.76 25.54 -16.82
N ASN A 82 14.99 24.53 -15.97
CA ASN A 82 16.29 24.19 -15.39
C ASN A 82 17.03 23.08 -16.15
N GLU A 83 16.56 22.72 -17.36
CA GLU A 83 17.09 21.62 -18.17
C GLU A 83 16.94 20.24 -17.49
N THR A 84 16.00 20.11 -16.55
CA THR A 84 15.69 18.83 -15.89
C THR A 84 14.70 18.03 -16.75
N ASP A 85 14.93 16.73 -16.89
CA ASP A 85 13.98 15.82 -17.54
C ASP A 85 12.70 15.69 -16.69
N VAL A 86 11.56 16.00 -17.31
CA VAL A 86 10.22 15.93 -16.72
C VAL A 86 9.28 15.08 -17.57
N SER A 87 9.85 14.16 -18.35
CA SER A 87 9.15 13.15 -19.15
C SER A 87 8.18 12.33 -18.30
N LEU A 88 6.92 12.25 -18.74
CA LEU A 88 5.84 11.69 -17.92
C LEU A 88 5.98 10.18 -17.75
N VAL A 89 6.23 9.45 -18.84
CA VAL A 89 6.28 7.98 -18.79
C VAL A 89 7.58 7.53 -18.14
N HIS A 90 8.69 8.22 -18.44
CA HIS A 90 9.97 7.99 -17.76
C HIS A 90 9.83 8.10 -16.23
N ALA A 91 9.25 9.21 -15.73
CA ALA A 91 9.06 9.43 -14.30
C ALA A 91 8.08 8.42 -13.66
N TRP A 92 7.01 8.04 -14.36
CA TRP A 92 5.98 7.14 -13.85
C TRP A 92 6.44 5.67 -13.80
N GLN A 93 7.20 5.19 -14.79
CA GLN A 93 7.44 3.75 -14.98
C GLN A 93 8.22 3.11 -13.83
N GLY A 94 9.08 3.88 -13.14
CA GLY A 94 9.84 3.42 -11.98
C GLY A 94 9.05 3.44 -10.67
N THR A 95 7.81 3.95 -10.66
CA THR A 95 6.99 4.09 -9.45
C THR A 95 6.21 2.82 -9.10
N ILE A 96 5.70 2.74 -7.87
CA ILE A 96 4.77 1.67 -7.46
C ILE A 96 3.47 1.71 -8.29
N MET A 97 3.03 2.86 -8.80
CA MET A 97 1.83 2.93 -9.64
C MET A 97 1.98 2.11 -10.92
N ALA A 98 3.12 2.22 -11.60
CA ALA A 98 3.43 1.44 -12.79
C ALA A 98 3.66 -0.06 -12.51
N ASN A 99 4.02 -0.38 -11.27
CA ASN A 99 4.36 -1.73 -10.85
C ASN A 99 3.32 -2.33 -9.87
N ALA A 100 2.13 -1.75 -9.78
CA ALA A 100 1.11 -2.13 -8.78
C ALA A 100 0.63 -3.58 -8.96
N ALA A 101 0.59 -4.06 -10.21
CA ALA A 101 0.27 -5.44 -10.55
C ALA A 101 1.50 -6.37 -10.54
N THR A 102 2.70 -5.79 -10.60
CA THR A 102 3.99 -6.50 -10.61
C THR A 102 4.47 -6.81 -9.19
N ASP A 103 4.00 -6.04 -8.20
CA ASP A 103 4.35 -6.15 -6.79
C ASP A 103 4.16 -7.59 -6.24
N PRO A 104 5.25 -8.31 -5.91
CA PRO A 104 5.19 -9.68 -5.41
C PRO A 104 4.56 -9.79 -4.01
N LEU A 105 4.66 -8.76 -3.16
CA LEU A 105 4.04 -8.78 -1.84
C LEU A 105 2.52 -8.70 -1.97
N TRP A 106 2.03 -7.85 -2.88
CA TRP A 106 0.60 -7.78 -3.17
C TRP A 106 0.07 -9.10 -3.74
N LYS A 107 0.76 -9.70 -4.72
CA LYS A 107 0.37 -11.02 -5.27
C LYS A 107 0.32 -12.10 -4.19
N ALA A 108 1.36 -12.19 -3.36
CA ALA A 108 1.43 -13.14 -2.25
C ALA A 108 0.28 -12.94 -1.25
N LYS A 109 -0.04 -11.68 -0.93
CA LYS A 109 -1.13 -11.37 -0.02
C LYS A 109 -2.49 -11.76 -0.59
N VAL A 110 -2.79 -11.39 -1.84
CA VAL A 110 -4.04 -11.77 -2.51
C VAL A 110 -4.18 -13.30 -2.57
N ALA A 111 -3.12 -14.01 -2.97
CA ALA A 111 -3.12 -15.48 -3.01
C ALA A 111 -3.43 -16.09 -1.64
N THR A 112 -2.88 -15.52 -0.57
CA THR A 112 -3.16 -15.94 0.81
C THR A 112 -4.62 -15.68 1.19
N GLU A 113 -5.16 -14.49 0.93
CA GLU A 113 -6.58 -14.19 1.23
C GLU A 113 -7.54 -15.13 0.46
N VAL A 114 -7.23 -15.46 -0.80
CA VAL A 114 -8.00 -16.44 -1.60
C VAL A 114 -7.89 -17.85 -1.02
N LYS A 115 -6.70 -18.24 -0.54
CA LYS A 115 -6.49 -19.57 0.08
C LYS A 115 -7.27 -19.71 1.39
N GLU A 116 -7.30 -18.67 2.22
CA GLU A 116 -8.08 -18.67 3.47
C GLU A 116 -9.59 -18.70 3.20
N HIS A 117 -10.04 -18.11 2.09
CA HIS A 117 -11.45 -17.97 1.73
C HIS A 117 -11.76 -18.34 0.27
N PRO A 118 -11.59 -19.62 -0.11
CA PRO A 118 -11.75 -20.05 -1.51
C PRO A 118 -13.16 -19.85 -2.04
N GLU A 119 -14.19 -19.92 -1.18
CA GLU A 119 -15.58 -19.64 -1.53
C GLU A 119 -15.84 -18.19 -1.94
N PHE A 120 -14.95 -17.26 -1.54
CA PHE A 120 -15.03 -15.84 -1.89
C PHE A 120 -13.99 -15.41 -2.93
N LYS A 121 -13.24 -16.34 -3.54
CA LYS A 121 -12.17 -16.06 -4.53
C LYS A 121 -12.51 -14.93 -5.50
N GLN A 122 -13.63 -15.05 -6.22
CA GLN A 122 -14.05 -14.07 -7.22
C GLN A 122 -14.27 -12.67 -6.61
N THR A 123 -14.86 -12.59 -5.41
CA THR A 123 -15.10 -11.32 -4.73
C THR A 123 -13.79 -10.66 -4.31
N ILE A 124 -12.86 -11.45 -3.78
CA ILE A 124 -11.54 -11.00 -3.32
C ILE A 124 -10.73 -10.46 -4.50
N GLU A 125 -10.57 -11.26 -5.55
CA GLU A 125 -9.80 -10.88 -6.73
C GLU A 125 -10.43 -9.69 -7.46
N ALA A 126 -11.76 -9.63 -7.57
CA ALA A 126 -12.45 -8.49 -8.15
C ALA A 126 -12.25 -7.21 -7.33
N LYS A 127 -12.20 -7.30 -5.99
CA LYS A 127 -11.93 -6.15 -5.11
C LYS A 127 -10.50 -5.65 -5.28
N CYS A 128 -9.50 -6.53 -5.18
CA CYS A 128 -8.08 -6.17 -5.24
C CYS A 128 -7.69 -5.63 -6.63
N SER A 129 -8.28 -6.17 -7.69
CA SER A 129 -8.04 -5.73 -9.07
C SER A 129 -8.54 -4.30 -9.37
N ARG A 130 -9.48 -3.74 -8.58
CA ARG A 130 -9.96 -2.36 -8.76
C ARG A 130 -8.89 -1.29 -8.61
N CYS A 131 -7.86 -1.55 -7.79
CA CYS A 131 -6.80 -0.57 -7.51
C CYS A 131 -5.45 -0.99 -8.09
N HIS A 132 -5.18 -2.30 -8.23
CA HIS A 132 -3.88 -2.81 -8.68
C HIS A 132 -3.81 -3.18 -10.16
N THR A 133 -4.93 -3.61 -10.77
CA THR A 133 -5.04 -3.91 -12.21
C THR A 133 -6.26 -3.19 -12.82
N PRO A 134 -6.41 -1.88 -12.59
CA PRO A 134 -7.69 -1.19 -12.74
C PRO A 134 -8.18 -1.08 -14.18
N MET A 135 -7.28 -0.98 -15.17
CA MET A 135 -7.67 -0.94 -16.58
C MET A 135 -8.27 -2.28 -17.04
N ALA A 136 -7.63 -3.40 -16.69
CA ALA A 136 -8.16 -4.74 -16.97
C ALA A 136 -9.50 -5.00 -16.27
N ASN A 137 -9.63 -4.59 -15.01
CA ASN A 137 -10.90 -4.72 -14.28
C ASN A 137 -12.04 -3.96 -14.99
N VAL A 138 -11.79 -2.72 -15.41
CA VAL A 138 -12.79 -1.90 -16.10
C VAL A 138 -13.11 -2.46 -17.48
N GLU A 139 -12.11 -2.89 -18.25
CA GLU A 139 -12.33 -3.48 -19.57
C GLU A 139 -13.16 -4.75 -19.47
N ALA A 140 -12.76 -5.68 -18.59
CA ALA A 140 -13.50 -6.91 -18.33
C ALA A 140 -14.95 -6.65 -17.87
N LYS A 141 -15.18 -5.59 -17.09
CA LYS A 141 -16.53 -5.19 -16.67
C LYS A 141 -17.38 -4.59 -17.80
N PHE A 142 -16.77 -3.93 -18.78
CA PHE A 142 -17.48 -3.47 -19.97
C PHE A 142 -17.86 -4.64 -20.87
N ASP A 143 -16.95 -5.60 -21.04
CA ASP A 143 -17.19 -6.80 -21.84
C ASP A 143 -18.20 -7.76 -21.19
N ASP A 144 -18.12 -7.93 -19.88
CA ASP A 144 -19.05 -8.70 -19.07
C ASP A 144 -19.59 -7.90 -17.88
N PRO A 145 -20.79 -7.30 -18.01
CA PRO A 145 -21.42 -6.54 -16.94
C PRO A 145 -21.77 -7.34 -15.69
N SER A 146 -21.80 -8.69 -15.70
CA SER A 146 -21.95 -9.44 -14.44
C SER A 146 -20.67 -9.33 -13.60
N GLY A 147 -19.52 -9.21 -14.27
CA GLY A 147 -18.19 -9.22 -13.67
C GLY A 147 -17.64 -10.62 -13.44
N ASP A 148 -18.25 -11.64 -14.06
CA ASP A 148 -17.86 -13.03 -13.82
C ASP A 148 -16.46 -13.36 -14.36
N THR A 149 -16.02 -12.60 -15.35
CA THR A 149 -14.69 -12.70 -15.98
C THR A 149 -13.57 -12.02 -15.20
N ILE A 150 -13.88 -11.31 -14.11
CA ILE A 150 -12.86 -10.60 -13.31
C ILE A 150 -12.21 -11.59 -12.34
N SER A 151 -10.99 -12.00 -12.69
CA SER A 151 -10.15 -12.89 -11.88
C SER A 151 -8.68 -12.52 -12.06
N LEU A 152 -7.88 -12.75 -11.03
CA LEU A 152 -6.43 -12.47 -11.03
C LEU A 152 -5.62 -13.73 -11.32
N SER A 153 -5.89 -14.83 -10.62
CA SER A 153 -5.14 -16.09 -10.68
C SER A 153 -5.64 -17.04 -11.79
N GLU A 154 -5.01 -18.20 -11.94
CA GLU A 154 -5.36 -19.24 -12.93
C GLU A 154 -5.41 -18.68 -14.36
N ASP A 155 -6.55 -18.72 -15.04
CA ASP A 155 -6.76 -18.17 -16.38
C ASP A 155 -7.07 -16.66 -16.37
N GLY A 156 -6.95 -16.01 -15.21
CA GLY A 156 -7.20 -14.59 -14.97
C GLY A 156 -6.09 -13.65 -15.45
N PHE A 157 -6.09 -12.44 -14.91
CA PHE A 157 -5.25 -11.33 -15.39
C PHE A 157 -3.74 -11.54 -15.23
N PHE A 158 -3.28 -12.49 -14.43
CA PHE A 158 -1.87 -12.85 -14.33
C PHE A 158 -1.40 -13.86 -15.37
N ASN A 159 -2.33 -14.49 -16.10
CA ASN A 159 -1.98 -15.37 -17.20
C ASN A 159 -1.67 -14.54 -18.45
N HIS A 160 -0.48 -14.72 -19.03
CA HIS A 160 -0.04 -13.98 -20.22
C HIS A 160 -0.83 -14.33 -21.50
N GLU A 161 -1.62 -15.40 -21.49
CA GLU A 161 -2.56 -15.74 -22.56
C GLU A 161 -3.92 -15.03 -22.41
N ASN A 162 -4.19 -14.40 -21.25
CA ASN A 162 -5.42 -13.67 -21.00
C ASN A 162 -5.47 -12.38 -21.83
N LEU A 163 -6.64 -12.09 -22.44
CA LEU A 163 -6.86 -10.90 -23.26
C LEU A 163 -6.56 -9.58 -22.54
N TYR A 164 -6.75 -9.53 -21.22
CA TYR A 164 -6.55 -8.34 -20.40
C TYR A 164 -5.16 -8.26 -19.76
N TYR A 165 -4.28 -9.23 -20.01
CA TYR A 165 -2.96 -9.33 -19.38
C TYR A 165 -2.17 -8.02 -19.49
N ASP A 166 -2.07 -7.45 -20.69
CA ASP A 166 -1.26 -6.26 -20.90
C ASP A 166 -1.81 -5.03 -20.16
N ALA A 167 -3.14 -4.89 -20.14
CA ALA A 167 -3.83 -3.83 -19.41
C ALA A 167 -3.73 -4.02 -17.89
N ALA A 168 -3.67 -5.27 -17.41
CA ALA A 168 -3.54 -5.58 -16.01
C ALA A 168 -2.12 -5.28 -15.51
N MET A 169 -1.12 -5.83 -16.20
CA MET A 169 0.27 -5.78 -15.80
C MET A 169 0.93 -4.40 -15.97
N GLN A 170 0.28 -3.48 -16.68
CA GLN A 170 0.68 -2.07 -16.70
C GLN A 170 0.26 -1.28 -15.44
N GLY A 171 -0.47 -1.91 -14.52
CA GLY A 171 -0.84 -1.34 -13.23
C GLY A 171 -1.73 -0.11 -13.35
N VAL A 172 -1.46 0.89 -12.50
CA VAL A 172 -2.19 2.17 -12.49
C VAL A 172 -1.55 3.12 -13.49
N SER A 173 -2.08 3.15 -14.72
CA SER A 173 -1.47 3.87 -15.85
C SER A 173 -2.25 5.10 -16.34
N CYS A 174 -1.67 5.80 -17.31
CA CYS A 174 -2.10 7.11 -17.80
C CYS A 174 -3.58 7.14 -18.19
N THR A 175 -4.01 6.16 -18.98
CA THR A 175 -5.38 6.12 -19.51
C THR A 175 -6.40 5.65 -18.48
N LEU A 176 -5.99 5.17 -17.31
CA LEU A 176 -6.90 5.03 -16.18
C LEU A 176 -7.14 6.39 -15.52
N CYS A 177 -6.11 6.95 -14.89
CA CYS A 177 -6.23 8.11 -14.03
C CYS A 177 -6.85 9.30 -14.78
N HIS A 178 -6.42 9.51 -16.01
CA HIS A 178 -6.93 10.60 -16.82
C HIS A 178 -8.32 10.32 -17.43
N GLN A 179 -8.89 9.13 -17.32
CA GLN A 179 -10.27 8.87 -17.75
C GLN A 179 -11.28 8.88 -16.60
N ILE A 180 -10.84 8.91 -15.34
CA ILE A 180 -11.73 9.02 -14.18
C ILE A 180 -12.55 10.31 -14.29
N LYS A 181 -13.87 10.18 -14.25
CA LYS A 181 -14.81 11.29 -14.38
C LYS A 181 -14.90 12.10 -13.09
N ASN A 182 -15.17 13.39 -13.25
CA ASN A 182 -15.64 14.24 -12.16
C ASN A 182 -17.13 13.96 -11.88
N THR A 183 -17.42 13.11 -10.90
CA THR A 183 -18.78 12.79 -10.46
C THR A 183 -19.01 13.33 -9.05
N SER A 184 -20.27 13.40 -8.62
CA SER A 184 -20.60 13.78 -7.24
C SER A 184 -20.16 12.76 -6.19
N GLN A 185 -19.76 11.55 -6.61
CA GLN A 185 -19.28 10.47 -5.75
C GLN A 185 -17.77 10.53 -5.53
N LEU A 186 -17.03 11.28 -6.37
CA LEU A 186 -15.58 11.37 -6.25
C LEU A 186 -15.23 12.05 -4.91
N GLY A 187 -14.47 11.36 -4.07
CA GLY A 187 -14.15 11.83 -2.72
C GLY A 187 -15.21 11.54 -1.65
N THR A 188 -16.22 10.72 -1.95
CA THR A 188 -17.23 10.28 -0.97
C THR A 188 -17.14 8.77 -0.78
N THR A 189 -17.81 8.24 0.25
CA THR A 189 -17.89 6.80 0.54
C THR A 189 -18.33 5.98 -0.69
N GLU A 190 -19.21 6.52 -1.53
CA GLU A 190 -19.65 5.86 -2.77
C GLU A 190 -18.56 5.78 -3.84
N GLY A 191 -17.61 6.72 -3.89
CA GLY A 191 -16.51 6.73 -4.86
C GLY A 191 -15.19 6.15 -4.36
N PHE A 192 -15.09 5.90 -3.06
CA PHE A 192 -13.97 5.18 -2.42
C PHE A 192 -13.89 3.73 -2.89
N SER A 193 -12.86 2.99 -2.43
CA SER A 193 -12.76 1.55 -2.65
C SER A 193 -12.72 1.12 -4.13
N GLY A 194 -12.15 1.97 -4.97
CA GLY A 194 -12.02 1.79 -6.41
C GLY A 194 -13.31 2.10 -7.18
N ASN A 195 -14.34 2.73 -6.59
CA ASN A 195 -15.62 3.00 -7.26
C ASN A 195 -15.60 4.28 -8.14
N PHE A 196 -14.49 4.52 -8.84
CA PHE A 196 -14.41 5.58 -9.85
C PHE A 196 -15.26 5.22 -11.09
N GLU A 197 -15.72 6.25 -11.81
CA GLU A 197 -16.46 6.09 -13.07
C GLU A 197 -15.60 6.42 -14.29
N ILE A 198 -15.69 5.59 -15.32
CA ILE A 198 -15.10 5.79 -16.65
C ILE A 198 -16.22 5.75 -17.70
N ASN A 199 -16.07 6.53 -18.78
CA ASN A 199 -17.04 6.56 -19.87
C ASN A 199 -16.77 5.42 -20.87
N GLY A 200 -17.70 4.47 -21.00
CA GLY A 200 -17.59 3.30 -21.89
C GLY A 200 -17.90 3.57 -23.38
N THR A 201 -17.85 4.82 -23.83
CA THR A 201 -18.21 5.16 -25.22
C THR A 201 -17.40 6.33 -25.76
N VAL A 202 -17.16 7.33 -24.92
CA VAL A 202 -16.35 8.51 -25.26
C VAL A 202 -15.04 8.46 -24.50
N ARG A 203 -13.95 8.35 -25.23
CA ARG A 203 -12.57 8.32 -24.72
C ARG A 203 -12.08 9.73 -24.37
N ASN A 204 -12.70 10.35 -23.37
CA ASN A 204 -12.25 11.63 -22.84
C ASN A 204 -11.04 11.42 -21.93
N ILE A 205 -10.01 12.25 -22.09
CA ILE A 205 -8.83 12.25 -21.22
C ILE A 205 -8.69 13.62 -20.55
N TYR A 206 -8.80 13.66 -19.23
CA TYR A 206 -8.91 14.87 -18.44
C TYR A 206 -7.54 15.42 -18.03
N GLY A 207 -7.38 16.73 -18.02
CA GLY A 207 -6.18 17.39 -17.49
C GLY A 207 -6.45 18.79 -16.94
N PRO A 208 -5.46 19.39 -16.26
CA PRO A 208 -5.64 20.64 -15.52
C PRO A 208 -5.60 21.89 -16.41
N TYR A 209 -5.27 21.73 -17.70
CA TYR A 209 -5.05 22.87 -18.59
C TYR A 209 -6.27 23.21 -19.45
N GLN A 210 -6.72 24.45 -19.33
CA GLN A 210 -7.76 25.00 -20.19
C GLN A 210 -7.33 25.05 -21.66
N LYS A 211 -8.31 24.87 -22.55
CA LYS A 211 -8.14 24.90 -24.03
C LYS A 211 -7.04 23.93 -24.48
N PRO A 212 -7.21 22.61 -24.25
CA PRO A 212 -6.25 21.62 -24.75
C PRO A 212 -6.24 21.61 -26.29
N VAL A 213 -5.08 21.31 -26.88
CA VAL A 213 -4.96 21.09 -28.32
C VAL A 213 -5.46 19.67 -28.63
N VAL A 214 -6.64 19.57 -29.26
CA VAL A 214 -7.37 18.30 -29.41
C VAL A 214 -6.78 17.36 -30.48
N ASN A 215 -6.49 17.90 -31.67
CA ASN A 215 -6.20 17.08 -32.86
C ASN A 215 -5.06 16.06 -32.72
N PRO A 216 -3.90 16.36 -32.08
CA PRO A 216 -2.80 15.40 -31.99
C PRO A 216 -3.21 14.10 -31.26
N MET A 217 -3.89 14.21 -30.12
CA MET A 217 -4.31 13.04 -29.34
C MET A 217 -5.44 12.28 -30.05
N GLN A 218 -6.41 13.00 -30.62
CA GLN A 218 -7.53 12.37 -31.31
C GLN A 218 -7.08 11.60 -32.56
N MET A 219 -6.15 12.14 -33.34
CA MET A 219 -5.68 11.50 -34.57
C MET A 219 -4.74 10.31 -34.32
N GLN A 220 -3.98 10.31 -33.22
CA GLN A 220 -2.98 9.27 -32.96
C GLN A 220 -3.52 8.15 -32.06
N LEU A 221 -4.33 8.51 -31.06
CA LEU A 221 -4.73 7.62 -29.97
C LEU A 221 -6.25 7.54 -29.76
N ASP A 222 -7.03 8.29 -30.54
CA ASP A 222 -8.50 8.35 -30.44
C ASP A 222 -9.01 8.86 -29.07
N TYR A 223 -8.19 9.65 -28.36
CA TYR A 223 -8.59 10.34 -27.14
C TYR A 223 -8.94 11.80 -27.40
N THR A 224 -9.99 12.28 -26.74
CA THR A 224 -10.36 13.71 -26.73
C THR A 224 -9.88 14.34 -25.43
N PRO A 225 -8.86 15.22 -25.45
CA PRO A 225 -8.42 15.90 -24.24
C PRO A 225 -9.45 16.94 -23.77
N VAL A 226 -9.75 16.93 -22.48
CA VAL A 226 -10.76 17.79 -21.84
C VAL A 226 -10.18 18.43 -20.59
N PHE A 227 -10.36 19.74 -20.44
CA PHE A 227 -10.02 20.40 -19.17
C PHE A 227 -10.97 19.94 -18.05
N SER A 228 -10.43 19.59 -16.90
CA SER A 228 -11.22 19.38 -15.70
C SER A 228 -10.41 19.57 -14.41
N GLU A 229 -10.95 20.38 -13.49
CA GLU A 229 -10.29 20.77 -12.24
C GLU A 229 -10.07 19.61 -11.27
N HIS A 230 -10.89 18.54 -11.35
CA HIS A 230 -10.77 17.39 -10.43
C HIS A 230 -9.44 16.63 -10.59
N THR A 231 -8.71 16.84 -11.69
CA THR A 231 -7.38 16.25 -11.87
C THR A 231 -6.34 16.81 -10.90
N GLU A 232 -6.57 18.00 -10.34
CA GLU A 232 -5.73 18.63 -9.31
C GLU A 232 -6.27 18.44 -7.88
N ASP A 233 -7.41 17.76 -7.72
CA ASP A 233 -8.08 17.55 -6.43
C ASP A 233 -7.69 16.19 -5.82
N SER A 234 -7.39 16.17 -4.51
CA SER A 234 -7.10 14.95 -3.73
C SER A 234 -8.20 13.88 -3.87
N LYS A 235 -9.44 14.27 -4.18
CA LYS A 235 -10.57 13.36 -4.42
C LYS A 235 -10.32 12.35 -5.54
N LEU A 236 -9.47 12.68 -6.52
CA LEU A 236 -9.06 11.71 -7.54
C LEU A 236 -8.30 10.53 -6.91
N CYS A 237 -7.34 10.83 -6.04
CA CYS A 237 -6.53 9.85 -5.32
C CYS A 237 -7.38 9.04 -4.31
N ALA A 238 -8.38 9.69 -3.71
CA ALA A 238 -9.31 9.08 -2.75
C ALA A 238 -10.05 7.86 -3.30
N SER A 239 -10.22 7.77 -4.63
CA SER A 239 -10.85 6.62 -5.27
C SER A 239 -10.14 5.30 -4.92
N CYS A 240 -8.81 5.30 -4.76
CA CYS A 240 -8.03 4.12 -4.39
C CYS A 240 -7.42 4.22 -2.99
N HIS A 241 -7.11 5.44 -2.52
CA HIS A 241 -6.46 5.70 -1.22
C HIS A 241 -7.44 5.96 -0.07
N ASN A 242 -8.66 5.47 -0.21
CA ASN A 242 -9.61 5.26 0.88
C ASN A 242 -10.30 3.92 0.59
N LEU A 243 -9.81 2.85 1.21
CA LEU A 243 -10.18 1.47 0.91
C LEU A 243 -10.83 0.83 2.13
N GLU A 244 -12.05 0.35 1.91
CA GLU A 244 -12.77 -0.50 2.82
C GLU A 244 -12.85 -1.92 2.25
N THR A 245 -12.51 -2.92 3.04
CA THR A 245 -12.64 -4.33 2.69
C THR A 245 -13.87 -4.93 3.36
N PRO A 246 -14.55 -5.91 2.72
CA PRO A 246 -15.57 -6.67 3.41
C PRO A 246 -14.96 -7.51 4.53
N VAL A 247 -15.69 -7.70 5.63
CA VAL A 247 -15.24 -8.53 6.75
C VAL A 247 -15.86 -9.92 6.66
N ILE A 248 -15.00 -10.94 6.66
CA ILE A 248 -15.34 -12.35 6.79
C ILE A 248 -15.08 -12.74 8.24
N ALA A 249 -16.08 -13.28 8.92
CA ALA A 249 -15.94 -13.74 10.29
C ALA A 249 -15.08 -15.00 10.37
N THR A 250 -14.53 -15.28 11.55
CA THR A 250 -13.71 -16.46 11.84
C THR A 250 -14.45 -17.79 11.61
N ASP A 251 -15.78 -17.78 11.58
CA ASP A 251 -16.62 -18.92 11.22
C ASP A 251 -16.80 -19.13 9.70
N GLY A 252 -16.17 -18.28 8.88
CA GLY A 252 -16.22 -18.28 7.42
C GLY A 252 -17.42 -17.52 6.83
N SER A 253 -18.26 -16.88 7.63
CA SER A 253 -19.41 -16.14 7.13
C SER A 253 -19.07 -14.70 6.73
N LEU A 254 -19.56 -14.26 5.56
CA LEU A 254 -19.48 -12.85 5.16
C LEU A 254 -20.40 -12.00 6.05
N THR A 255 -19.84 -10.99 6.70
CA THR A 255 -20.59 -10.08 7.57
C THR A 255 -21.20 -8.90 6.79
N ASN A 256 -22.00 -8.07 7.47
CA ASN A 256 -22.46 -6.79 6.91
C ASN A 256 -21.52 -5.61 7.25
N PHE A 257 -20.35 -5.89 7.84
CA PHE A 257 -19.37 -4.88 8.22
C PHE A 257 -18.30 -4.73 7.14
N THR A 258 -17.69 -3.55 7.13
CA THR A 258 -16.48 -3.27 6.37
C THR A 258 -15.38 -2.81 7.33
N PHE A 259 -14.13 -3.00 6.90
CA PHE A 259 -12.96 -2.57 7.64
C PHE A 259 -12.13 -1.58 6.81
N PRO A 260 -11.72 -0.43 7.36
CA PRO A 260 -10.91 0.56 6.66
C PRO A 260 -9.45 0.10 6.57
N GLU A 261 -9.12 -0.77 5.60
CA GLU A 261 -7.74 -1.19 5.33
C GLU A 261 -6.82 0.03 5.12
N GLN A 262 -7.34 1.07 4.46
CA GLN A 262 -6.62 2.31 4.22
C GLN A 262 -7.58 3.50 4.30
N ALA A 263 -7.19 4.55 5.01
CA ALA A 263 -8.01 5.76 5.16
C ALA A 263 -7.22 7.05 4.89
N ALA A 264 -6.17 7.00 4.05
CA ALA A 264 -5.23 8.10 3.85
C ALA A 264 -5.91 9.41 3.41
N TYR A 265 -6.92 9.33 2.55
CA TYR A 265 -7.70 10.50 2.16
C TYR A 265 -8.49 11.09 3.32
N THR A 266 -9.23 10.26 4.08
CA THR A 266 -9.98 10.74 5.24
C THR A 266 -9.06 11.28 6.34
N GLU A 267 -7.91 10.66 6.58
CA GLU A 267 -6.87 11.18 7.48
C GLU A 267 -6.42 12.59 7.05
N TRP A 268 -6.25 12.83 5.74
CA TRP A 268 -5.92 14.14 5.18
C TRP A 268 -7.06 15.15 5.25
N GLU A 269 -8.29 14.71 4.98
CA GLU A 269 -9.48 15.56 4.99
C GLU A 269 -9.70 16.22 6.36
N TYR A 270 -9.37 15.51 7.44
CA TYR A 270 -9.47 15.96 8.83
C TYR A 270 -8.19 16.63 9.37
N SER A 271 -7.22 16.93 8.50
CA SER A 271 -6.00 17.66 8.85
C SER A 271 -6.08 19.15 8.47
N ASP A 272 -5.12 19.94 8.99
CA ASP A 272 -4.92 21.33 8.57
C ASP A 272 -4.61 21.46 7.06
N PHE A 273 -4.09 20.41 6.42
CA PHE A 273 -3.64 20.43 5.02
C PHE A 273 -4.81 20.51 4.03
N ASN A 274 -5.97 19.96 4.39
CA ASN A 274 -7.19 20.19 3.63
C ASN A 274 -7.61 21.66 3.68
N GLY A 275 -7.49 22.29 4.86
CA GLY A 275 -7.78 23.71 5.07
C GLY A 275 -6.86 24.67 4.29
N THR A 276 -5.59 24.31 4.12
CA THR A 276 -4.61 25.07 3.31
C THR A 276 -4.67 24.76 1.82
N LYS A 277 -5.48 23.77 1.41
CA LYS A 277 -5.56 23.23 0.04
C LYS A 277 -4.25 22.65 -0.47
N ASP A 278 -3.45 22.07 0.43
CA ASP A 278 -2.28 21.28 0.06
C ASP A 278 -2.74 19.88 -0.36
N THR A 279 -3.07 19.73 -1.65
CA THR A 279 -3.61 18.50 -2.20
C THR A 279 -2.57 17.39 -2.27
N CYS A 280 -3.02 16.13 -2.39
CA CYS A 280 -2.15 14.97 -2.57
C CYS A 280 -1.14 15.20 -3.70
N GLN A 281 -1.59 15.75 -4.83
CA GLN A 281 -0.77 16.06 -5.99
C GLN A 281 0.35 17.05 -5.66
N ASN A 282 0.11 18.05 -4.81
CA ASN A 282 1.13 19.07 -4.48
C ASN A 282 2.34 18.48 -3.74
N CYS A 283 2.17 17.42 -2.95
CA CYS A 283 3.27 16.77 -2.24
C CYS A 283 3.83 15.56 -3.01
N HIS A 284 2.95 14.72 -3.56
CA HIS A 284 3.35 13.44 -4.17
C HIS A 284 3.72 13.54 -5.65
N MET A 285 3.36 14.65 -6.31
CA MET A 285 3.70 14.94 -7.71
C MET A 285 4.42 16.29 -7.78
N PRO A 286 5.71 16.37 -7.42
CA PRO A 286 6.42 17.64 -7.31
C PRO A 286 6.37 18.43 -8.62
N LYS A 287 6.26 19.75 -8.51
CA LYS A 287 6.17 20.63 -9.67
C LYS A 287 7.52 20.72 -10.38
N ALA A 288 7.47 20.75 -11.70
CA ALA A 288 8.58 21.16 -12.54
C ALA A 288 8.82 22.66 -12.45
N GLU A 289 10.03 23.09 -12.80
CA GLU A 289 10.42 24.49 -12.73
C GLU A 289 9.92 25.28 -13.94
N GLY A 290 9.23 26.38 -13.65
CA GLY A 290 8.74 27.31 -14.67
C GLY A 290 7.57 26.78 -15.51
N SER A 291 7.52 27.21 -16.78
CA SER A 291 6.53 26.78 -17.76
C SER A 291 7.19 25.99 -18.90
N LEU A 292 6.64 24.83 -19.24
CA LEU A 292 7.19 23.98 -20.31
C LEU A 292 6.14 23.57 -21.34
N VAL A 293 6.61 23.23 -22.54
CA VAL A 293 5.76 22.68 -23.60
C VAL A 293 5.49 21.22 -23.26
N ILE A 294 4.26 20.90 -22.86
CA ILE A 294 3.86 19.59 -22.31
C ILE A 294 3.69 18.46 -23.36
N SER A 295 4.15 18.68 -24.59
CA SER A 295 4.09 17.71 -25.67
C SER A 295 5.14 18.04 -26.75
N THR A 296 5.95 17.07 -27.14
CA THR A 296 6.91 17.18 -28.25
C THR A 296 6.24 17.20 -29.62
N LYS A 297 4.94 16.86 -29.69
CA LYS A 297 4.13 16.87 -30.91
C LYS A 297 2.94 17.83 -30.83
N GLY A 298 2.47 18.25 -32.00
CA GLY A 298 1.31 19.13 -32.15
C GLY A 298 1.69 20.59 -32.35
N GLN A 299 1.16 21.22 -33.40
CA GLN A 299 1.37 22.65 -33.64
C GLN A 299 0.49 23.48 -32.70
N GLY A 300 1.07 24.54 -32.11
CA GLY A 300 0.36 25.47 -31.24
C GLY A 300 0.18 24.99 -29.80
N VAL A 301 0.98 24.01 -29.34
CA VAL A 301 1.07 23.68 -27.92
C VAL A 301 1.91 24.76 -27.23
N GLU A 302 1.23 25.66 -26.53
CA GLU A 302 1.88 26.72 -25.74
C GLU A 302 2.44 26.16 -24.42
N PRO A 303 3.53 26.75 -23.89
CA PRO A 303 4.05 26.40 -22.56
C PRO A 303 2.99 26.52 -21.47
N ARG A 304 3.00 25.59 -20.51
CA ARG A 304 2.07 25.54 -19.39
C ARG A 304 2.81 25.65 -18.06
N PRO A 305 2.37 26.52 -17.12
CA PRO A 305 2.94 26.60 -15.79
C PRO A 305 2.44 25.47 -14.88
N ASN A 306 3.06 25.32 -13.71
CA ASN A 306 2.63 24.40 -12.66
C ASN A 306 2.49 22.96 -13.17
N PHE A 307 3.46 22.48 -13.94
CA PHE A 307 3.45 21.11 -14.43
C PHE A 307 3.84 20.15 -13.31
N HIS A 308 2.98 19.20 -12.95
CA HIS A 308 3.25 18.20 -11.93
C HIS A 308 3.96 16.97 -12.53
N GLN A 309 5.11 16.62 -11.97
CA GLN A 309 5.87 15.44 -12.37
C GLN A 309 5.20 14.17 -11.85
N HIS A 310 5.16 13.13 -12.68
CA HIS A 310 4.47 11.88 -12.38
C HIS A 310 5.33 10.91 -11.56
N LYS A 311 5.97 11.43 -10.49
CA LYS A 311 6.89 10.69 -9.62
C LYS A 311 6.21 9.92 -8.48
N PHE A 312 4.98 10.30 -8.12
CA PHE A 312 4.13 9.60 -7.12
C PHE A 312 4.87 9.16 -5.86
N LEU A 313 5.57 10.11 -5.23
CA LEU A 313 6.50 9.85 -4.14
C LEU A 313 5.82 9.22 -2.93
N GLY A 314 6.48 8.26 -2.28
CA GLY A 314 5.93 7.52 -1.13
C GLY A 314 7.02 7.12 -0.15
N ALA A 315 6.91 5.92 0.43
CA ALA A 315 7.90 5.39 1.37
C ALA A 315 8.43 3.99 1.00
N ASN A 316 7.90 3.36 -0.05
CA ASN A 316 8.13 1.94 -0.33
C ASN A 316 9.43 1.68 -1.13
N THR A 317 10.56 2.17 -0.62
CA THR A 317 11.88 1.90 -1.23
C THR A 317 12.23 0.41 -1.19
N TYR A 318 11.76 -0.31 -0.16
CA TYR A 318 11.83 -1.75 -0.02
C TYR A 318 11.37 -2.47 -1.30
N MET A 319 10.14 -2.22 -1.74
CA MET A 319 9.60 -2.90 -2.91
C MET A 319 10.21 -2.40 -4.21
N LEU A 320 10.53 -1.11 -4.31
CA LEU A 320 11.23 -0.56 -5.48
C LEU A 320 12.59 -1.25 -5.70
N GLU A 321 13.33 -1.55 -4.63
CA GLU A 321 14.59 -2.27 -4.72
C GLU A 321 14.42 -3.76 -5.07
N ILE A 322 13.39 -4.43 -4.51
CA ILE A 322 13.04 -5.80 -4.93
C ILE A 322 12.70 -5.83 -6.42
N LEU A 323 11.86 -4.92 -6.90
CA LEU A 323 11.50 -4.80 -8.32
C LEU A 323 12.74 -4.55 -9.19
N LYS A 324 13.59 -3.60 -8.81
CA LYS A 324 14.83 -3.27 -9.52
C LYS A 324 15.80 -4.45 -9.62
N ASN A 325 15.97 -5.19 -8.53
CA ASN A 325 16.94 -6.29 -8.48
C ASN A 325 16.41 -7.56 -9.16
N ASN A 326 15.10 -7.65 -9.42
CA ASN A 326 14.43 -8.84 -9.94
C ASN A 326 13.56 -8.53 -11.17
N ARG A 327 13.94 -7.53 -11.99
CA ARG A 327 13.11 -7.03 -13.10
C ARG A 327 12.68 -8.11 -14.08
N VAL A 328 13.60 -8.98 -14.48
CA VAL A 328 13.30 -10.07 -15.42
C VAL A 328 12.36 -11.08 -14.77
N LYS A 329 12.65 -11.49 -13.52
CA LYS A 329 11.83 -12.43 -12.77
C LYS A 329 10.39 -11.95 -12.61
N LEU A 330 10.21 -10.67 -12.31
CA LEU A 330 8.91 -10.07 -12.00
C LEU A 330 8.21 -9.48 -13.23
N GLY A 331 8.92 -9.27 -14.35
CA GLY A 331 8.36 -8.66 -15.56
C GLY A 331 8.28 -7.13 -15.49
N ALA A 332 9.12 -6.48 -14.69
CA ALA A 332 9.16 -5.02 -14.56
C ALA A 332 9.80 -4.37 -15.81
N LEU A 333 9.10 -3.39 -16.40
CA LEU A 333 9.55 -2.75 -17.65
C LEU A 333 10.55 -1.60 -17.45
N ALA A 334 10.49 -0.89 -16.33
CA ALA A 334 11.46 0.16 -16.02
C ALA A 334 12.88 -0.41 -15.99
N ASP A 335 13.84 0.34 -16.51
CA ASP A 335 15.26 0.01 -16.38
C ASP A 335 15.81 0.38 -15.01
N GLU A 336 17.07 0.01 -14.75
CA GLU A 336 17.72 0.29 -13.48
C GLU A 336 17.82 1.79 -13.20
N THR A 337 18.04 2.62 -14.22
CA THR A 337 18.15 4.08 -14.06
C THR A 337 16.84 4.68 -13.56
N ARG A 338 15.71 4.32 -14.16
CA ARG A 338 14.38 4.79 -13.72
C ARG A 338 14.04 4.35 -12.29
N PHE A 339 14.42 3.13 -11.93
CA PHE A 339 14.25 2.66 -10.55
C PHE A 339 15.18 3.40 -9.58
N ASP A 340 16.45 3.60 -9.92
CA ASP A 340 17.41 4.32 -9.07
C ASP A 340 16.98 5.77 -8.83
N GLU A 341 16.45 6.45 -9.84
CA GLU A 341 15.84 7.78 -9.72
C GLU A 341 14.63 7.74 -8.77
N SER A 342 13.69 6.81 -8.97
CA SER A 342 12.49 6.67 -8.14
C SER A 342 12.84 6.34 -6.68
N ILE A 343 13.82 5.48 -6.45
CA ILE A 343 14.31 5.11 -5.12
C ILE A 343 14.97 6.32 -4.45
N THR A 344 15.83 7.05 -5.18
CA THR A 344 16.51 8.23 -4.66
C THR A 344 15.50 9.31 -4.26
N ASP A 345 14.56 9.63 -5.14
CA ASP A 345 13.52 10.61 -4.86
C ASP A 345 12.62 10.20 -3.68
N THR A 346 12.28 8.91 -3.59
CA THR A 346 11.49 8.36 -2.48
C THR A 346 12.24 8.46 -1.15
N ARG A 347 13.55 8.16 -1.12
CA ARG A 347 14.39 8.31 0.09
C ARG A 347 14.48 9.76 0.55
N GLU A 348 14.69 10.69 -0.38
CA GLU A 348 14.74 12.12 -0.04
C GLU A 348 13.37 12.64 0.43
N PHE A 349 12.27 12.19 -0.19
CA PHE A 349 10.92 12.52 0.25
C PHE A 349 10.63 12.00 1.66
N LEU A 350 11.00 10.74 1.95
CA LEU A 350 10.77 10.12 3.25
C LEU A 350 11.44 10.88 4.41
N LYS A 351 12.65 11.42 4.21
CA LYS A 351 13.35 12.26 5.20
C LYS A 351 12.58 13.54 5.56
N SER A 352 11.67 14.00 4.70
CA SER A 352 10.83 15.17 4.96
C SER A 352 9.54 14.84 5.72
N ALA A 353 9.17 13.56 5.85
CA ALA A 353 7.86 13.13 6.33
C ALA A 353 7.66 13.30 7.85
N ALA A 354 8.74 13.23 8.64
CA ALA A 354 8.71 13.43 10.07
C ALA A 354 10.07 13.90 10.60
N VAL A 355 10.07 14.48 11.79
CA VAL A 355 11.29 14.89 12.50
C VAL A 355 11.21 14.48 13.96
N ILE A 356 12.35 14.13 14.56
CA ILE A 356 12.45 13.91 16.00
C ILE A 356 13.36 14.92 16.69
N ASN A 357 13.07 15.22 17.95
CA ASN A 357 13.89 16.08 18.79
C ASN A 357 13.98 15.54 20.22
N ILE A 358 15.19 15.53 20.79
CA ILE A 358 15.45 15.18 22.18
C ILE A 358 15.37 16.45 23.03
N GLY A 359 14.55 16.41 24.08
CA GLY A 359 14.34 17.51 25.01
C GLY A 359 14.39 17.10 26.47
N ASN A 360 14.29 18.10 27.36
CA ASN A 360 14.08 17.90 28.81
C ASN A 360 15.06 16.92 29.48
N THR A 361 16.32 16.92 29.04
CA THR A 361 17.34 16.01 29.56
C THR A 361 17.78 16.39 30.96
N VAL A 362 17.64 15.46 31.91
CA VAL A 362 17.97 15.65 33.33
C VAL A 362 18.65 14.39 33.87
N PHE A 363 19.70 14.56 34.67
CA PHE A 363 20.29 13.48 35.47
C PHE A 363 20.15 13.79 36.95
N LEU A 364 19.39 12.97 37.67
CA LEU A 364 19.16 13.14 39.11
C LEU A 364 19.07 11.77 39.79
N ASN A 365 19.71 11.62 40.95
CA ASN A 365 19.63 10.40 41.76
C ASN A 365 19.97 9.10 41.01
N ARG A 366 20.96 9.15 40.09
CA ARG A 366 21.35 8.02 39.21
C ARG A 366 20.30 7.62 38.17
N THR A 367 19.36 8.52 37.90
CA THR A 367 18.36 8.36 36.84
C THR A 367 18.58 9.42 35.77
N LEU A 368 18.72 8.98 34.53
CA LEU A 368 18.71 9.84 33.34
C LEU A 368 17.28 9.89 32.79
N SER A 369 16.70 11.07 32.67
CA SER A 369 15.41 11.29 32.02
C SER A 369 15.55 12.24 30.84
N PHE A 370 14.82 11.98 29.76
CA PHE A 370 14.72 12.85 28.60
C PHE A 370 13.44 12.54 27.83
N ASP A 371 13.00 13.48 27.01
CA ASP A 371 11.83 13.29 26.15
C ASP A 371 12.30 13.17 24.69
N VAL A 372 11.66 12.30 23.93
CA VAL A 372 11.79 12.22 22.47
C VAL A 372 10.46 12.67 21.87
N ASN A 373 10.44 13.86 21.29
CA ASN A 373 9.28 14.37 20.55
C ASN A 373 9.36 13.90 19.10
N VAL A 374 8.26 13.35 18.58
CA VAL A 374 8.10 12.97 17.18
C VAL A 374 7.06 13.87 16.56
N THR A 375 7.44 14.59 15.49
CA THR A 375 6.54 15.49 14.77
C THR A 375 6.26 14.96 13.38
N ASN A 376 4.97 14.74 13.07
CA ASN A 376 4.50 14.40 11.73
C ASN A 376 4.45 15.66 10.84
N LYS A 377 5.02 15.58 9.64
CA LYS A 377 5.01 16.63 8.62
C LYS A 377 4.09 16.31 7.43
N SER A 378 3.53 15.11 7.39
CA SER A 378 2.56 14.70 6.38
C SER A 378 1.14 15.16 6.74
N GLY A 379 0.29 15.26 5.71
CA GLY A 379 -1.10 15.65 5.87
C GLY A 379 -2.02 14.52 6.36
N HIS A 380 -1.54 13.29 6.45
CA HIS A 380 -2.29 12.11 6.91
C HIS A 380 -1.59 11.49 8.14
N LYS A 381 -2.08 10.36 8.67
CA LYS A 381 -1.35 9.68 9.76
C LYS A 381 0.02 9.23 9.28
N PHE A 382 0.98 9.10 10.18
CA PHE A 382 2.34 8.67 9.84
C PHE A 382 2.75 7.41 10.61
N PRO A 383 3.07 6.30 9.92
CA PRO A 383 2.93 6.08 8.46
C PRO A 383 1.49 5.77 8.05
N THR A 384 0.98 6.30 6.92
CA THR A 384 -0.37 5.94 6.41
C THR A 384 -0.36 4.70 5.49
N GLY A 385 -1.55 4.22 5.13
CA GLY A 385 -1.77 3.18 4.12
C GLY A 385 -1.77 1.76 4.69
N PHE A 386 -1.24 0.83 3.91
CA PHE A 386 -1.33 -0.61 4.16
C PHE A 386 -0.82 -1.03 5.57
N PRO A 387 -1.55 -1.88 6.32
CA PRO A 387 -1.31 -2.16 7.75
C PRO A 387 -0.09 -3.05 8.06
N SER A 388 0.85 -3.21 7.13
CA SER A 388 2.18 -3.80 7.40
C SER A 388 3.24 -2.74 7.75
N ARG A 389 2.92 -1.46 7.53
CA ARG A 389 3.86 -0.35 7.65
C ARG A 389 4.00 0.09 9.10
N ARG A 390 5.22 0.36 9.54
CA ARG A 390 5.50 0.88 10.88
C ARG A 390 6.67 1.85 10.89
N VAL A 391 6.67 2.74 11.89
CA VAL A 391 7.87 3.51 12.26
C VAL A 391 8.18 3.26 13.72
N TRP A 392 9.45 3.31 14.10
CA TRP A 392 9.84 3.10 15.50
C TRP A 392 11.00 3.98 15.92
N LEU A 393 11.11 4.19 17.22
CA LEU A 393 12.24 4.87 17.83
C LEU A 393 13.34 3.86 18.19
N HIS A 394 14.54 4.07 17.67
CA HIS A 394 15.76 3.44 18.16
C HIS A 394 16.51 4.44 19.02
N VAL A 395 16.71 4.12 20.29
CA VAL A 395 17.34 5.01 21.26
C VAL A 395 18.53 4.32 21.88
N THR A 396 19.68 4.99 21.85
CA THR A 396 20.91 4.54 22.50
C THR A 396 21.44 5.60 23.46
N VAL A 397 21.94 5.16 24.61
CA VAL A 397 22.68 6.01 25.54
C VAL A 397 24.07 5.44 25.72
N LYS A 398 25.09 6.27 25.48
CA LYS A 398 26.50 5.90 25.60
C LYS A 398 27.20 6.72 26.66
N ASN A 399 28.10 6.08 27.40
CA ASN A 399 28.95 6.72 28.40
C ASN A 399 30.24 7.34 27.78
N THR A 400 31.11 7.94 28.58
CA THR A 400 32.36 8.56 28.05
C THR A 400 33.36 7.56 27.48
N ALA A 401 33.25 6.28 27.83
CA ALA A 401 34.01 5.18 27.25
C ALA A 401 33.41 4.64 25.94
N ASN A 402 32.37 5.29 25.40
CA ASN A 402 31.62 4.89 24.21
C ASN A 402 30.94 3.50 24.36
N GLN A 403 30.65 3.09 25.59
CA GLN A 403 29.89 1.87 25.89
C GLN A 403 28.40 2.21 25.92
N ILE A 404 27.58 1.38 25.27
CA ILE A 404 26.11 1.46 25.34
C ILE A 404 25.70 1.02 26.76
N VAL A 405 25.00 1.90 27.47
CA VAL A 405 24.45 1.65 28.81
C VAL A 405 22.93 1.53 28.80
N PHE A 406 22.30 1.87 27.68
CA PHE A 406 20.89 1.64 27.38
C PHE A 406 20.70 1.56 25.87
N GLU A 407 19.96 0.57 25.39
CA GLU A 407 19.48 0.48 24.01
C GLU A 407 18.05 -0.06 23.94
N SER A 408 17.17 0.65 23.24
CA SER A 408 15.79 0.24 22.95
C SER A 408 15.53 0.40 21.45
N GLY A 409 14.83 -0.57 20.85
CA GLY A 409 14.48 -0.56 19.43
C GLY A 409 15.62 -0.95 18.48
N GLY A 410 16.63 -1.66 18.98
CA GLY A 410 17.65 -2.30 18.14
C GLY A 410 17.02 -3.33 17.20
N PHE A 411 17.69 -3.71 16.12
CA PHE A 411 17.13 -4.61 15.10
C PHE A 411 18.19 -5.49 14.45
N ASN A 412 17.77 -6.57 13.80
CA ASN A 412 18.66 -7.49 13.10
C ASN A 412 18.60 -7.32 11.57
N SER A 413 19.40 -8.11 10.85
CA SER A 413 19.48 -8.07 9.39
C SER A 413 18.22 -8.56 8.68
N GLU A 414 17.31 -9.26 9.37
CA GLU A 414 16.03 -9.74 8.84
C GLU A 414 14.90 -8.72 9.07
N GLY A 415 15.21 -7.54 9.60
CA GLY A 415 14.21 -6.51 9.90
C GLY A 415 13.40 -6.75 11.19
N GLN A 416 13.75 -7.76 12.00
CA GLN A 416 13.13 -7.93 13.31
C GLN A 416 13.61 -6.84 14.27
N ILE A 417 12.67 -6.17 14.94
CA ILE A 417 12.96 -5.20 15.99
C ILE A 417 13.04 -5.95 17.33
N ILE A 418 14.17 -5.83 18.02
CA ILE A 418 14.44 -6.47 19.30
C ILE A 418 13.57 -5.79 20.37
N GLY A 419 12.81 -6.59 21.11
CA GLY A 419 11.88 -6.14 22.16
C GLY A 419 10.42 -6.12 21.74
N VAL A 420 10.15 -5.99 20.43
CA VAL A 420 8.79 -5.96 19.88
C VAL A 420 8.20 -7.38 19.81
N ASP A 421 6.97 -7.54 20.31
CA ASP A 421 6.21 -8.79 20.13
C ASP A 421 5.54 -8.85 18.75
N ASP A 422 6.13 -9.63 17.87
CA ASP A 422 5.65 -9.89 16.51
C ASP A 422 4.85 -11.23 16.41
N THR A 423 4.41 -11.82 17.54
CA THR A 423 3.79 -13.17 17.55
C THR A 423 2.27 -13.16 17.76
N LEU A 424 1.54 -13.91 16.92
CA LEU A 424 0.07 -14.07 17.08
C LEU A 424 -0.34 -14.95 18.28
N THR A 425 0.56 -15.82 18.77
CA THR A 425 0.19 -16.94 19.66
C THR A 425 -0.27 -16.53 21.05
N ALA A 426 0.07 -15.32 21.50
CA ALA A 426 -0.27 -14.84 22.83
C ALA A 426 -1.36 -13.74 22.81
N ASN A 427 -1.86 -13.35 21.64
CA ASN A 427 -2.73 -12.17 21.45
C ASN A 427 -2.15 -10.93 22.16
N THR A 428 -0.83 -10.79 22.09
CA THR A 428 -0.05 -9.69 22.66
C THR A 428 0.60 -8.92 21.53
N TYR A 429 0.78 -7.62 21.74
CA TYR A 429 1.36 -6.69 20.78
C TYR A 429 2.07 -5.58 21.54
N GLU A 430 3.02 -4.92 20.89
CA GLU A 430 3.75 -3.80 21.48
C GLU A 430 2.77 -2.63 21.75
N PRO A 431 2.56 -2.19 23.00
CA PRO A 431 1.64 -1.10 23.28
C PRO A 431 2.22 0.25 22.86
N HIS A 432 1.39 1.29 22.90
CA HIS A 432 1.89 2.66 22.87
C HIS A 432 2.41 3.05 24.27
N TYR A 433 3.62 3.61 24.33
CA TYR A 433 4.28 4.03 25.57
C TYR A 433 4.31 5.54 25.70
N GLU A 434 3.76 6.06 26.81
CA GLU A 434 4.04 7.42 27.29
C GLU A 434 5.45 7.50 27.92
N LYS A 435 5.91 6.38 28.49
CA LYS A 435 7.19 6.27 29.18
C LYS A 435 7.86 4.92 28.92
N ILE A 436 9.14 4.95 28.58
CA ILE A 436 10.03 3.80 28.44
C ILE A 436 11.09 3.84 29.55
N ASN A 437 11.21 2.74 30.29
CA ASN A 437 12.19 2.59 31.37
C ASN A 437 12.92 1.24 31.37
N ASP A 438 12.65 0.40 30.38
CA ASP A 438 13.27 -0.90 30.18
C ASP A 438 13.69 -1.04 28.71
N GLU A 439 14.83 -1.70 28.46
CA GLU A 439 15.39 -1.90 27.12
C GLU A 439 14.48 -2.77 26.22
N SER A 440 13.63 -3.60 26.82
CA SER A 440 12.67 -4.43 26.09
C SER A 440 11.45 -3.67 25.56
N GLN A 441 11.20 -2.45 26.05
CA GLN A 441 10.08 -1.63 25.60
C GLN A 441 10.49 -0.78 24.40
N VAL A 442 9.70 -0.80 23.33
CA VAL A 442 10.00 -0.09 22.09
C VAL A 442 8.80 0.72 21.64
N GLN A 443 8.99 2.02 21.41
CA GLN A 443 7.93 2.82 20.79
C GLN A 443 7.83 2.47 19.31
N VAL A 444 6.80 1.71 18.95
CA VAL A 444 6.42 1.39 17.56
C VAL A 444 5.08 2.03 17.25
N TYR A 445 5.05 2.82 16.17
CA TYR A 445 3.86 3.44 15.61
C TYR A 445 3.36 2.62 14.42
N GLU A 446 2.25 1.91 14.63
CA GLU A 446 1.72 0.91 13.70
C GLU A 446 0.22 0.66 13.95
N THR A 447 -0.37 -0.14 13.07
CA THR A 447 -1.71 -0.71 13.26
C THR A 447 -1.60 -2.17 13.68
N ILE A 448 -2.42 -2.58 14.65
CA ILE A 448 -2.64 -3.98 15.02
C ILE A 448 -4.13 -4.27 14.83
N LEU A 449 -4.45 -5.28 14.03
CA LEU A 449 -5.81 -5.63 13.63
C LEU A 449 -6.36 -6.74 14.52
N SER A 450 -7.66 -6.71 14.82
CA SER A 450 -8.39 -7.84 15.39
C SER A 450 -9.47 -8.37 14.47
N ASP A 451 -9.71 -9.68 14.57
CA ASP A 451 -10.82 -10.37 13.93
C ASP A 451 -12.15 -10.22 14.68
N THR A 452 -13.18 -10.92 14.20
CA THR A 452 -14.53 -10.91 14.80
C THR A 452 -14.62 -11.58 16.17
N ASP A 453 -13.57 -12.29 16.61
CA ASP A 453 -13.46 -12.95 17.92
C ASP A 453 -12.50 -12.19 18.86
N ASP A 454 -12.12 -10.94 18.52
CA ASP A 454 -11.18 -10.09 19.25
C ASP A 454 -9.74 -10.67 19.34
N ASN A 455 -9.34 -11.53 18.40
CA ASN A 455 -7.96 -12.02 18.30
C ASN A 455 -7.17 -11.22 17.28
N MET A 456 -5.89 -10.98 17.56
CA MET A 456 -4.97 -10.36 16.61
C MET A 456 -4.91 -11.16 15.31
N THR A 457 -4.93 -10.46 14.18
CA THR A 457 -4.87 -11.09 12.85
C THR A 457 -4.01 -10.27 11.89
N TYR A 458 -3.32 -10.96 10.98
CA TYR A 458 -2.73 -10.34 9.79
C TYR A 458 -3.53 -10.64 8.52
N ILE A 459 -4.61 -11.44 8.61
CA ILE A 459 -5.56 -11.70 7.52
C ILE A 459 -6.46 -10.46 7.36
N LEU A 460 -6.40 -9.80 6.20
CA LEU A 460 -7.03 -8.50 5.99
C LEU A 460 -8.54 -8.61 5.98
N LEU A 461 -9.07 -9.69 5.41
CA LEU A 461 -10.51 -9.90 5.32
C LEU A 461 -11.13 -10.36 6.65
N HIS A 462 -10.32 -10.83 7.61
CA HIS A 462 -10.80 -11.06 8.97
C HIS A 462 -10.86 -9.79 9.81
N ALA A 463 -10.08 -8.76 9.48
CA ALA A 463 -9.98 -7.56 10.29
C ALA A 463 -11.34 -6.87 10.43
N LEU A 464 -11.77 -6.62 11.66
CA LEU A 464 -13.00 -5.90 11.99
C LEU A 464 -12.70 -4.59 12.73
N HIS A 465 -11.71 -4.60 13.63
CA HIS A 465 -11.34 -3.45 14.45
C HIS A 465 -9.82 -3.33 14.58
N TYR A 466 -9.36 -2.17 15.05
CA TYR A 466 -7.98 -1.97 15.47
C TYR A 466 -7.85 -2.25 16.97
N LEU A 467 -6.94 -3.14 17.36
CA LEU A 467 -6.48 -3.27 18.76
C LEU A 467 -5.54 -2.12 19.15
N LYS A 468 -4.82 -1.61 18.14
CA LYS A 468 -3.89 -0.48 18.25
C LYS A 468 -3.88 0.24 16.90
N ASP A 469 -3.97 1.55 16.96
CA ASP A 469 -3.62 2.46 15.88
C ASP A 469 -3.06 3.70 16.54
N ASN A 470 -1.76 3.68 16.80
CA ASN A 470 -1.04 4.82 17.35
C ASN A 470 -0.27 5.56 16.25
N ARG A 471 -0.56 5.34 14.97
CA ARG A 471 0.12 6.07 13.88
C ARG A 471 -0.06 7.57 14.10
N ILE A 472 1.04 8.31 13.96
CA ILE A 472 1.13 9.69 14.45
C ILE A 472 0.16 10.57 13.68
N LEU A 473 -0.73 11.26 14.38
CA LEU A 473 -1.80 12.06 13.78
C LEU A 473 -1.21 13.20 12.93
N PRO A 474 -1.84 13.56 11.80
CA PRO A 474 -1.46 14.77 11.07
C PRO A 474 -1.79 16.01 11.89
N LYS A 475 -1.09 17.10 11.59
CA LYS A 475 -1.36 18.40 12.20
C LYS A 475 -2.81 18.81 11.94
N GLY A 476 -3.50 19.25 12.99
CA GLY A 476 -4.88 19.74 12.91
C GLY A 476 -5.95 18.69 13.22
N LEU A 477 -5.62 17.40 13.17
CA LEU A 477 -6.57 16.35 13.54
C LEU A 477 -6.76 16.34 15.06
N ASP A 478 -7.99 16.62 15.50
CA ASP A 478 -8.39 16.55 16.90
C ASP A 478 -9.06 15.20 17.20
N LYS A 479 -8.33 14.33 17.92
CA LYS A 479 -8.83 13.01 18.32
C LYS A 479 -10.04 13.04 19.26
N ASN A 480 -10.39 14.20 19.81
CA ASN A 480 -11.54 14.38 20.69
C ASN A 480 -12.75 15.01 19.97
N ASP A 481 -12.66 15.29 18.67
CA ASP A 481 -13.82 15.78 17.92
C ASP A 481 -14.87 14.66 17.82
N ILE A 482 -16.09 14.96 18.28
CA ILE A 482 -17.23 14.04 18.24
C ILE A 482 -17.66 13.66 16.81
N ASN A 483 -17.21 14.42 15.80
CA ASN A 483 -17.48 14.16 14.40
C ASN A 483 -16.30 13.46 13.69
N LEU A 484 -15.24 13.10 14.42
CA LEU A 484 -14.12 12.35 13.86
C LEU A 484 -14.60 10.92 13.49
N PRO A 485 -14.41 10.47 12.25
CA PRO A 485 -14.78 9.13 11.85
C PRO A 485 -13.97 8.08 12.61
N GLU A 486 -14.66 7.04 13.07
CA GLU A 486 -14.03 5.92 13.78
C GLU A 486 -12.88 5.29 12.97
N THR A 487 -12.98 5.30 11.63
CA THR A 487 -11.98 4.76 10.72
C THR A 487 -10.60 5.44 10.81
N ILE A 488 -10.52 6.62 11.41
CA ILE A 488 -9.27 7.37 11.60
C ILE A 488 -9.01 7.76 13.06
N ASN A 489 -9.81 7.26 14.01
CA ASN A 489 -9.52 7.44 15.42
C ASN A 489 -8.21 6.72 15.79
N PRO A 490 -7.41 7.25 16.73
CA PRO A 490 -6.36 6.45 17.33
C PRO A 490 -6.99 5.32 18.15
N HIS A 491 -6.27 4.20 18.28
CA HIS A 491 -6.71 3.06 19.07
C HIS A 491 -5.67 2.60 20.08
N GLY A 492 -6.13 2.06 21.21
CA GLY A 492 -5.28 1.57 22.29
C GLY A 492 -4.82 2.69 23.23
N ASN A 493 -3.64 2.56 23.84
CA ASN A 493 -3.19 3.54 24.85
C ASN A 493 -3.06 4.98 24.30
N ALA A 494 -2.81 5.15 23.00
CA ALA A 494 -2.69 6.46 22.35
C ALA A 494 -4.00 7.29 22.41
N GLU A 495 -5.16 6.65 22.57
CA GLU A 495 -6.44 7.34 22.78
C GLU A 495 -6.39 8.25 24.02
N ASN A 496 -5.81 7.72 25.10
CA ASN A 496 -5.84 8.33 26.42
C ASN A 496 -4.57 9.14 26.75
N ASP A 497 -3.52 9.03 25.93
CA ASP A 497 -2.32 9.85 26.11
C ASP A 497 -2.62 11.32 25.82
N SER A 498 -2.48 12.17 26.83
CA SER A 498 -2.70 13.61 26.72
C SER A 498 -1.75 14.34 25.75
N ASN A 499 -0.58 13.76 25.47
CA ASN A 499 0.45 14.38 24.64
C ASN A 499 0.47 13.85 23.19
N PHE A 500 -0.21 12.71 22.93
CA PHE A 500 -0.50 12.23 21.59
C PHE A 500 -1.58 13.09 20.94
N ILE A 501 -1.17 14.07 20.13
CA ILE A 501 -2.03 15.12 19.59
C ILE A 501 -1.87 15.25 18.06
N GLY A 502 -2.75 16.02 17.42
CA GLY A 502 -2.65 16.34 16.00
C GLY A 502 -1.29 16.94 15.65
N GLY A 503 -0.44 16.15 14.98
CA GLY A 503 0.88 16.53 14.49
C GLY A 503 2.06 16.01 15.31
N SER A 504 1.87 15.43 16.49
CA SER A 504 3.00 14.95 17.30
C SER A 504 2.66 13.96 18.41
N ASP A 505 3.69 13.27 18.86
CA ASP A 505 3.74 12.45 20.07
C ASP A 505 5.02 12.73 20.86
N THR A 506 5.03 12.49 22.18
CA THR A 506 6.22 12.62 23.03
C THR A 506 6.37 11.42 23.94
N VAL A 507 7.49 10.70 23.78
CA VAL A 507 7.82 9.55 24.61
C VAL A 507 8.90 9.92 25.63
N LYS A 508 8.62 9.71 26.91
CA LYS A 508 9.59 9.94 27.98
C LYS A 508 10.47 8.71 28.20
N TYR A 509 11.78 8.89 28.24
CA TYR A 509 12.72 7.85 28.66
C TYR A 509 13.18 8.11 30.10
N GLU A 510 13.27 7.06 30.91
CA GLU A 510 13.75 7.13 32.29
C GLU A 510 14.63 5.92 32.62
N ILE A 511 15.95 6.14 32.59
CA ILE A 511 16.96 5.09 32.71
C ILE A 511 17.59 5.18 34.09
N GLU A 512 17.27 4.23 34.95
CA GLU A 512 17.73 4.19 36.34
C GLU A 512 19.10 3.51 36.51
N ASN A 513 19.64 3.59 37.72
CA ASN A 513 20.85 2.88 38.17
C ASN A 513 22.16 3.23 37.44
N LEU A 514 22.17 4.29 36.63
CA LEU A 514 23.34 4.76 35.91
C LEU A 514 24.43 5.26 36.86
N ALA A 515 25.69 5.09 36.47
CA ALA A 515 26.82 5.67 37.18
C ALA A 515 26.85 7.19 36.99
N ALA A 516 27.59 7.92 37.84
CA ALA A 516 27.89 9.32 37.55
C ALA A 516 28.95 9.35 36.42
N ASP A 517 28.51 9.65 35.21
CA ASP A 517 29.33 9.80 34.00
C ASP A 517 28.60 10.73 33.02
N ASN A 518 29.32 11.30 32.05
CA ASN A 518 28.66 12.03 30.98
C ASN A 518 28.04 11.04 29.99
N TYR A 519 26.87 11.40 29.48
CA TYR A 519 26.13 10.54 28.56
C TYR A 519 25.85 11.26 27.24
N THR A 520 26.01 10.54 26.14
CA THR A 520 25.51 10.91 24.82
C THR A 520 24.26 10.10 24.53
N ILE A 521 23.16 10.80 24.25
CA ILE A 521 21.88 10.22 23.88
C ILE A 521 21.73 10.39 22.38
N THR A 522 21.32 9.32 21.70
CA THR A 522 20.97 9.36 20.27
C THR A 522 19.63 8.69 20.09
N ALA A 523 18.70 9.38 19.45
CA ALA A 523 17.42 8.84 19.01
C ALA A 523 17.37 8.87 17.48
N THR A 524 16.87 7.81 16.88
CA THR A 524 16.67 7.68 15.43
C THR A 524 15.26 7.18 15.16
N LEU A 525 14.56 7.81 14.23
CA LEU A 525 13.26 7.39 13.74
C LEU A 525 13.46 6.59 12.45
N TYR A 526 13.11 5.31 12.49
CA TYR A 526 13.20 4.41 11.35
C TYR A 526 11.82 4.10 10.78
N TYR A 527 11.77 3.73 9.51
CA TYR A 527 10.59 3.27 8.79
C TYR A 527 10.77 1.85 8.28
N GLN A 528 9.70 1.04 8.36
CA GLN A 528 9.60 -0.31 7.83
C GLN A 528 8.36 -0.44 6.96
N THR A 529 8.53 -0.86 5.70
CA THR A 529 7.40 -1.16 4.79
C THR A 529 6.67 -2.43 5.22
N LEU A 530 7.44 -3.47 5.54
CA LEU A 530 6.95 -4.80 5.88
C LEU A 530 7.42 -5.12 7.30
N SER A 531 6.48 -5.19 8.25
CA SER A 531 6.78 -5.63 9.61
C SER A 531 7.18 -7.10 9.62
N TYR A 532 8.09 -7.45 10.54
CA TYR A 532 8.58 -8.83 10.65
C TYR A 532 7.44 -9.81 10.97
N GLY A 533 6.54 -9.47 11.91
CA GLY A 533 5.38 -10.30 12.24
C GLY A 533 4.46 -10.57 11.05
N PHE A 534 4.17 -9.55 10.23
CA PHE A 534 3.37 -9.70 9.01
C PHE A 534 4.06 -10.63 8.01
N ALA A 535 5.38 -10.45 7.79
CA ALA A 535 6.16 -11.30 6.90
C ALA A 535 6.14 -12.77 7.36
N GLN A 536 6.41 -13.02 8.65
CA GLN A 536 6.41 -14.38 9.19
C GLN A 536 5.04 -15.06 9.10
N ASP A 537 3.95 -14.30 9.28
CA ASP A 537 2.61 -14.83 9.10
C ASP A 537 2.32 -15.18 7.63
N LEU A 538 2.64 -14.28 6.70
CA LEU A 538 2.52 -14.52 5.27
C LEU A 538 3.28 -15.79 4.87
N TYR A 539 4.51 -15.96 5.35
CA TYR A 539 5.40 -17.07 5.00
C TYR A 539 4.98 -18.44 5.53
N LYS A 540 3.95 -18.52 6.39
CA LYS A 540 3.32 -19.82 6.74
C LYS A 540 2.66 -20.47 5.53
N ASN A 541 2.29 -19.68 4.52
CA ASN A 541 1.63 -20.12 3.30
C ASN A 541 2.62 -20.35 2.13
N SER A 542 3.88 -20.69 2.41
CA SER A 542 4.93 -20.87 1.40
C SER A 542 4.73 -22.05 0.44
N GLU A 543 3.66 -22.83 0.59
CA GLU A 543 3.17 -23.75 -0.42
C GLU A 543 2.51 -23.03 -1.61
N LEU A 544 2.05 -21.78 -1.43
CA LEU A 544 1.61 -20.92 -2.52
C LEU A 544 2.84 -20.37 -3.27
N PRO A 545 2.92 -20.53 -4.60
CA PRO A 545 4.07 -20.04 -5.37
C PRO A 545 4.36 -18.55 -5.18
N GLU A 546 3.33 -17.71 -5.09
CA GLU A 546 3.48 -16.27 -4.90
C GLU A 546 4.13 -15.94 -3.55
N VAL A 547 3.75 -16.66 -2.50
CA VAL A 547 4.30 -16.50 -1.14
C VAL A 547 5.73 -17.03 -1.07
N ALA A 548 5.99 -18.19 -1.68
CA ALA A 548 7.32 -18.78 -1.74
C ALA A 548 8.32 -17.84 -2.45
N LEU A 549 7.91 -17.27 -3.60
CA LEU A 549 8.72 -16.29 -4.31
C LEU A 549 8.94 -15.02 -3.48
N MET A 550 7.88 -14.45 -2.89
CA MET A 550 8.00 -13.25 -2.05
C MET A 550 8.96 -13.47 -0.87
N LYS A 551 8.90 -14.64 -0.21
CA LYS A 551 9.80 -15.01 0.88
C LYS A 551 11.27 -15.05 0.45
N LEU A 552 11.56 -15.59 -0.73
CA LEU A 552 12.92 -15.65 -1.28
C LEU A 552 13.42 -14.27 -1.70
N LEU A 553 12.54 -13.42 -2.22
CA LEU A 553 12.87 -12.03 -2.57
C LEU A 553 13.19 -11.21 -1.32
N ASP A 554 12.40 -11.36 -0.25
CA ASP A 554 12.64 -10.72 1.04
C ASP A 554 13.95 -11.20 1.67
N ALA A 555 14.21 -12.51 1.67
CA ALA A 555 15.46 -13.07 2.22
C ALA A 555 16.73 -12.59 1.49
N ASN A 556 16.60 -12.13 0.24
CA ASN A 556 17.71 -11.63 -0.58
C ASN A 556 17.78 -10.10 -0.65
N THR A 557 16.82 -9.37 -0.07
CA THR A 557 16.92 -7.91 0.02
C THR A 557 17.85 -7.50 1.15
N THR A 558 18.47 -6.33 1.03
CA THR A 558 19.31 -5.75 2.08
C THR A 558 18.67 -4.55 2.76
N ASN A 559 17.60 -4.04 2.17
CA ASN A 559 16.87 -2.89 2.68
C ASN A 559 15.63 -3.41 3.38
N HIS A 560 15.67 -3.45 4.71
CA HIS A 560 14.49 -3.73 5.54
C HIS A 560 14.01 -2.48 6.28
N TYR A 561 14.70 -1.34 6.15
CA TYR A 561 14.35 -0.13 6.85
C TYR A 561 15.00 1.11 6.23
N GLU A 562 14.38 2.26 6.46
CA GLU A 562 14.91 3.57 6.08
C GLU A 562 15.03 4.49 7.29
N THR A 563 16.08 5.31 7.31
CA THR A 563 16.25 6.35 8.33
C THR A 563 15.48 7.60 7.92
N ILE A 564 14.53 8.04 8.75
CA ILE A 564 13.77 9.27 8.51
C ILE A 564 14.47 10.48 9.14
N SER A 565 14.75 10.40 10.44
CA SER A 565 15.27 11.52 11.23
C SER A 565 16.10 10.99 12.39
N ALA A 566 17.11 11.76 12.81
CA ALA A 566 17.94 11.43 13.97
C ALA A 566 18.27 12.72 14.74
N ASP A 567 18.32 12.61 16.06
CA ASP A 567 18.78 13.67 16.94
C ASP A 567 19.74 13.13 18.00
N SER A 568 20.68 13.96 18.45
CA SER A 568 21.64 13.57 19.48
C SER A 568 22.00 14.74 20.38
N THR A 569 22.03 14.47 21.69
CA THR A 569 22.41 15.43 22.71
C THR A 569 23.36 14.79 23.71
N SER A 570 24.05 15.60 24.50
CA SER A 570 24.91 15.13 25.58
C SER A 570 24.59 15.85 26.87
N ILE A 571 24.63 15.12 27.97
CA ILE A 571 24.48 15.66 29.32
C ILE A 571 25.78 15.48 30.11
N ILE A 572 26.21 16.56 30.75
CA ILE A 572 27.32 16.53 31.69
C ILE A 572 26.74 16.24 33.07
N VAL A 573 27.15 15.12 33.67
CA VAL A 573 26.72 14.75 35.02
C VAL A 573 27.72 15.32 36.02
N PRO A 574 27.28 16.18 36.97
CA PRO A 574 28.16 16.84 37.93
C PRO A 574 28.90 15.92 38.90
#